data_AF-A0A6V7LZG1-F1
#
_entry.id   AF-A0A6V7LZG1-F1
#
_cell.length_a   1.000
_cell.length_b   1.000
_cell.length_c   1.000
_cell.angle_alpha   90.00
_cell.angle_beta   90.00
_cell.angle_gamma   90.00
#
_symmetry.space_group_name_H-M   'P 1'
#
loop_
_entity.id
_entity.type
_entity.pdbx_description
1 polymer ?
#
loop_
_entity_poly.entity_id
_entity_poly.type
_entity_poly.pdbx_seq_one_letter_code
_entity_poly.pdbx_strand_id
1 'polypeptide(L)' 'GTSCSDPSLKITAETGYKQQKFLHFVRDAVYAAAHALHDMQKTVCGEYHHGMCDGMRHIDGETLSRYLNNVTFK' A
#
# COMPACT_ATOMS: atom_id res chain seq x y z
N GLY A 1 22.86 -1.28 -23.28
CA GLY A 1 21.62 -1.27 -22.48
C GLY A 1 21.21 -2.69 -22.26
N THR A 2 21.30 -3.20 -21.04
CA THR A 2 20.86 -4.55 -20.69
C THR A 2 19.35 -4.62 -20.74
N SER A 3 18.81 -5.34 -21.72
CA SER A 3 17.38 -5.59 -21.89
C SER A 3 16.88 -6.53 -20.79
N CYS A 4 15.66 -6.31 -20.28
CA CYS A 4 14.98 -7.13 -19.26
C CYS A 4 14.66 -8.58 -19.70
N SER A 5 15.30 -9.07 -20.76
CA SER A 5 15.06 -10.39 -21.36
C SER A 5 16.10 -11.44 -20.98
N ASP A 6 17.14 -11.09 -20.23
CA ASP A 6 18.15 -12.05 -19.80
C ASP A 6 17.54 -13.09 -18.83
N PRO A 7 17.50 -14.39 -19.20
CA PRO A 7 16.97 -15.44 -18.35
C PRO A 7 17.69 -15.59 -17.01
N SER A 8 18.98 -15.24 -16.94
CA SER A 8 19.80 -15.32 -15.74
C SER A 8 19.45 -14.26 -14.69
N LEU A 9 18.79 -13.17 -15.10
CA LEU A 9 18.34 -12.09 -14.22
C LEU A 9 16.90 -12.32 -13.70
N LYS A 10 16.23 -13.41 -14.09
CA LYS A 10 14.91 -13.75 -13.57
C LYS A 10 15.00 -14.13 -12.10
N ILE A 11 14.16 -13.52 -11.28
CA ILE A 11 14.02 -13.85 -9.86
C ILE A 11 13.22 -15.16 -9.76
N THR A 12 13.90 -16.30 -9.68
CA THR A 12 13.28 -17.63 -9.55
C THR A 12 14.02 -18.45 -8.51
N ALA A 13 13.37 -19.51 -8.00
CA ALA A 13 14.03 -20.45 -7.11
C ALA A 13 15.24 -21.14 -7.78
N GLU A 14 15.17 -21.33 -9.10
CA GLU A 14 16.23 -21.91 -9.94
C GLU A 14 17.48 -21.02 -10.02
N THR A 15 17.31 -19.69 -9.97
CA THR A 15 18.41 -18.71 -9.89
C THR A 15 18.89 -18.45 -8.44
N GLY A 16 18.42 -19.26 -7.48
CA GLY A 16 18.83 -19.21 -6.07
C GLY A 16 18.07 -18.19 -5.23
N TYR A 17 17.05 -17.52 -5.77
CA TYR A 17 16.23 -16.59 -5.00
C TYR A 17 15.40 -17.34 -3.94
N LYS A 18 15.49 -16.88 -2.70
CA LYS A 18 14.64 -17.32 -1.59
C LYS A 18 13.88 -16.13 -1.06
N GLN A 19 12.57 -16.11 -1.31
CA GLN A 19 11.73 -15.06 -0.74
C GLN A 19 11.74 -15.15 0.78
N GLN A 20 11.99 -14.02 1.43
CA GLN A 20 11.86 -13.95 2.88
C GLN A 20 10.39 -14.19 3.26
N LYS A 21 10.19 -15.14 4.18
CA LYS A 21 8.86 -15.57 4.59
C LYS A 21 8.01 -14.44 5.17
N PHE A 22 8.61 -13.35 5.65
CA PHE A 22 7.90 -12.22 6.28
C PHE A 22 7.64 -11.04 5.35
N LEU A 23 8.10 -11.09 4.10
CA LEU A 23 7.97 -9.97 3.17
C LEU A 23 6.50 -9.63 2.89
N HIS A 24 5.62 -10.63 2.93
CA HIS A 24 4.18 -10.42 2.77
C HIS A 24 3.57 -9.58 3.90
N PHE A 25 4.03 -9.73 5.15
CA PHE A 25 3.55 -8.89 6.26
C PHE A 25 3.91 -7.40 6.07
N VAL A 26 5.10 -7.12 5.53
CA VAL A 26 5.52 -5.74 5.23
C VAL A 26 4.65 -5.17 4.12
N ARG A 27 4.42 -5.95 3.06
CA ARG A 27 3.50 -5.58 1.99
C ARG A 27 2.11 -5.29 2.57
N ASP A 28 1.56 -6.20 3.35
CA ASP A 28 0.20 -6.10 3.88
C ASP A 28 0.07 -4.90 4.83
N ALA A 29 1.09 -4.59 5.63
CA ALA A 29 1.09 -3.39 6.46
C ALA A 29 1.03 -2.09 5.63
N VAL A 30 1.77 -2.01 4.52
CA VAL A 30 1.74 -0.85 3.62
C VAL A 30 0.38 -0.75 2.91
N TYR A 31 -0.17 -1.87 2.44
CA TYR A 31 -1.49 -1.88 1.82
C TYR A 31 -2.58 -1.48 2.82
N ALA A 32 -2.49 -1.93 4.07
CA ALA A 32 -3.43 -1.53 5.12
C ALA A 32 -3.44 0.00 5.31
N ALA A 33 -2.26 0.61 5.38
CA ALA A 33 -2.15 2.07 5.48
C ALA A 33 -2.72 2.78 4.24
N ALA A 34 -2.46 2.24 3.03
CA ALA A 34 -2.98 2.81 1.79
C ALA A 34 -4.52 2.76 1.74
N HIS A 35 -5.12 1.62 2.13
CA HIS A 35 -6.58 1.47 2.19
C HIS A 35 -7.20 2.40 3.25
N ALA A 36 -6.57 2.54 4.42
CA ALA A 36 -7.05 3.46 5.45
C ALA A 36 -7.09 4.92 4.95
N LEU A 37 -6.03 5.35 4.28
CA LEU A 37 -5.94 6.70 3.73
C LEU A 37 -6.94 6.92 2.58
N HIS A 38 -7.20 5.90 1.77
CA HIS A 38 -8.18 5.95 0.69
C HIS A 38 -9.61 6.09 1.22
N ASP A 39 -9.99 5.31 2.23
CA ASP A 39 -11.32 5.38 2.84
C ASP A 39 -11.53 6.71 3.56
N MET A 40 -10.48 7.22 4.22
CA MET A 40 -10.48 8.56 4.80
C MET A 40 -10.64 9.64 3.73
N GLN A 41 -9.93 9.52 2.60
CA GLN A 41 -10.02 10.47 1.49
C GLN A 41 -11.44 10.56 0.93
N LYS A 42 -12.09 9.42 0.73
CA LYS A 42 -13.47 9.37 0.25
C LYS A 42 -14.45 9.98 1.23
N THR A 43 -14.25 9.76 2.53
CA THR A 43 -15.11 10.32 3.57
C THR A 43 -14.96 11.83 3.68
N VAL A 44 -13.73 12.33 3.68
CA VAL A 44 -13.41 13.75 3.93
C VAL A 44 -13.56 14.60 2.66
N CYS A 45 -13.11 14.08 1.52
CA CYS A 45 -13.07 14.79 0.25
C CYS A 45 -14.24 14.45 -0.68
N GLY A 46 -14.97 13.37 -0.42
CA GLY A 46 -16.06 12.84 -1.25
C GLY A 46 -15.60 11.74 -2.21
N GLU A 47 -16.51 10.80 -2.51
CA GLU A 47 -16.23 9.58 -3.29
C GLU A 47 -15.64 9.81 -4.69
N TYR A 48 -15.95 10.95 -5.32
CA TYR A 48 -15.51 11.27 -6.69
C TYR A 48 -14.35 12.26 -6.73
N HIS A 49 -13.78 12.63 -5.58
CA HIS A 49 -12.68 13.59 -5.55
C HIS A 49 -11.35 12.90 -5.89
N HIS A 50 -10.55 13.55 -6.73
CA HIS A 50 -9.23 13.06 -7.10
C HIS A 50 -8.14 13.85 -6.37
N GLY A 51 -7.23 13.13 -5.72
CA GLY A 51 -6.15 13.74 -4.94
C GLY A 51 -6.57 14.13 -3.53
N MET A 52 -5.77 15.00 -2.92
CA MET A 52 -5.98 15.48 -1.55
C MET A 52 -6.77 16.80 -1.56
N CYS A 53 -7.82 16.87 -0.74
CA CYS A 53 -8.52 18.10 -0.44
C CYS A 53 -7.92 18.80 0.79
N ASP A 54 -8.32 20.05 1.05
CA ASP A 54 -7.82 20.82 2.19
C ASP A 54 -8.11 20.16 3.55
N GLY A 55 -9.22 19.41 3.66
CA GLY A 55 -9.58 18.64 4.85
C GLY A 55 -8.65 17.46 5.16
N MET A 56 -7.85 17.01 4.21
CA MET A 56 -6.84 15.95 4.41
C MET A 56 -5.41 16.49 4.63
N ARG A 57 -5.19 17.81 4.51
CA ARG A 57 -3.83 18.38 4.70
C ARG A 57 -3.34 18.24 6.13
N HIS A 58 -4.26 18.21 7.09
CA HIS A 58 -3.95 17.98 8.50
C HIS A 58 -4.66 16.70 8.96
N ILE A 59 -3.91 15.60 9.01
CA ILE A 59 -4.42 14.32 9.45
C ILE A 59 -4.26 14.24 10.97
N ASP A 60 -5.38 14.16 11.67
CA ASP A 60 -5.42 13.86 13.09
C ASP A 60 -5.14 12.37 13.35
N GLY A 61 -4.31 12.08 14.35
CA GLY A 61 -3.84 10.72 14.64
C GLY A 61 -4.95 9.79 15.16
N GLU A 62 -5.90 10.33 15.95
CA GLU A 62 -7.04 9.56 16.44
C GLU A 62 -7.99 9.19 15.30
N THR A 63 -8.22 10.13 14.39
CA THR A 63 -9.01 9.92 13.18
C THR A 63 -8.36 8.85 12.29
N LEU A 64 -7.07 8.97 11.99
CA LEU A 64 -6.34 7.97 11.20
C LEU A 64 -6.36 6.58 11.86
N SER A 65 -6.21 6.52 13.19
CA SER A 65 -6.25 5.25 13.94
C SER A 65 -7.58 4.52 13.75
N ARG A 66 -8.71 5.24 13.70
CA ARG A 66 -10.02 4.64 13.44
C ARG A 66 -10.11 4.01 12.05
N TYR A 67 -9.57 4.67 11.03
CA TYR A 67 -9.52 4.09 9.68
C TYR A 67 -8.63 2.85 9.66
N LEU A 68 -7.41 2.93 10.20
CA LEU A 68 -6.47 1.80 10.26
C LEU A 68 -7.07 0.56 10.95
N ASN A 69 -7.84 0.74 12.03
CA ASN A 69 -8.48 -0.37 12.74
C ASN A 69 -9.70 -0.98 12.00
N ASN A 70 -10.26 -0.29 11.02
CA ASN A 70 -11.45 -0.72 10.27
C ASN A 70 -11.13 -1.19 8.84
N VAL A 71 -9.87 -1.14 8.42
CA VAL A 71 -9.46 -1.56 7.08
C VAL A 71 -9.72 -3.05 6.85
N THR A 72 -10.34 -3.38 5.72
CA THR A 72 -10.45 -4.75 5.21
C THR A 72 -10.10 -4.77 3.72
N PHE A 73 -9.08 -5.53 3.34
CA PHE A 73 -8.66 -5.77 1.95
C PHE A 73 -8.23 -7.22 1.78
N LYS A 74 -8.24 -7.71 0.53
CA LYS A 74 -7.91 -9.09 0.17
C LYS A 74 -6.53 -9.18 -0.47
#